data_AF-A0AAU0WHW2-F1
#
_entry.id   AF-A0AAU0WHW2-F1
#
_cell.length_a   1.000
_cell.length_b   1.000
_cell.length_c   1.000
_cell.angle_alpha   90.00
_cell.angle_beta   90.00
_cell.angle_gamma   90.00
#
_symmetry.space_group_name_H-M   'P 1'
#
loop_
_entity.id
_entity.type
_entity.pdbx_description
1 polymer ?
#
loop_
_entity_poly.entity_id
_entity_poly.type
_entity_poly.pdbx_seq_one_letter_code
_entity_poly.pdbx_strand_id
1 'polypeptide(L)'
;MTLGAVSGVGHQDTGVASALLNTAQQIGGALGLAVLSTISTSAANDKLPDAASSLFRGLATQDLPLVAKAGEALTRGYTTAFIASGAMFLGGLAVTFPAINAGKQEHTEGTAPVHMG
;
A
#
# COMPACT_ATOMS: atom_id res chain seq x y z
N MET A 1 -7.36 4.18 12.51
CA MET A 1 -7.56 2.94 11.72
C MET A 1 -7.45 1.65 12.53
N THR A 2 -6.99 1.65 13.79
CA THR A 2 -6.94 0.42 14.61
C THR A 2 -8.21 0.22 15.46
N LEU A 3 -8.86 1.31 15.88
CA LEU A 3 -10.07 1.28 16.72
C LEU A 3 -11.23 0.47 16.11
N GLY A 4 -11.46 0.54 14.79
CA GLY A 4 -12.53 -0.22 14.13
C GLY A 4 -12.19 -1.69 13.82
N ALA A 5 -10.92 -2.08 13.86
CA ALA A 5 -10.47 -3.45 13.60
C ALA A 5 -10.34 -4.28 14.88
N VAL A 6 -10.23 -3.61 16.04
CA VAL A 6 -10.19 -4.23 17.38
C VAL A 6 -11.49 -3.96 18.15
N SER A 7 -12.39 -3.11 17.64
CA SER A 7 -13.73 -2.92 18.21
C SER A 7 -14.51 -4.23 18.18
N GLY A 8 -14.77 -4.82 19.36
CA GLY A 8 -15.41 -6.12 19.51
C GLY A 8 -14.49 -7.23 20.05
N VAL A 9 -13.19 -6.96 20.19
CA VAL A 9 -12.23 -7.86 20.86
C VAL A 9 -12.29 -7.62 22.37
N GLY A 10 -12.28 -8.69 23.17
CA GLY A 10 -12.28 -8.60 24.63
C GLY A 10 -11.07 -7.83 25.16
N HIS A 11 -11.21 -7.16 26.31
CA HIS A 11 -10.16 -6.28 26.86
C HIS A 11 -8.81 -6.99 27.03
N GLN A 12 -8.82 -8.29 27.37
CA GLN A 12 -7.61 -9.11 27.50
C GLN A 12 -6.89 -9.41 26.16
N ASP A 13 -7.59 -9.36 25.04
CA ASP A 13 -7.08 -9.78 23.72
C ASP A 13 -6.70 -8.60 22.81
N THR A 14 -7.04 -7.37 23.21
CA THR A 14 -6.75 -6.12 22.47
C THR A 14 -5.27 -5.97 22.10
N GLY A 15 -4.36 -6.38 23.00
CA GLY A 15 -2.91 -6.32 22.75
C GLY A 15 -2.47 -7.27 21.62
N VAL A 16 -2.98 -8.50 21.64
CA VAL A 16 -2.70 -9.52 20.61
C VAL A 16 -3.32 -9.10 19.27
N ALA A 17 -4.57 -8.62 19.28
CA ALA A 17 -5.25 -8.14 18.07
C ALA A 17 -4.52 -6.95 17.42
N SER A 18 -4.02 -6.01 18.23
CA SER A 18 -3.23 -4.86 17.73
C SER A 18 -1.88 -5.30 17.16
N ALA A 19 -1.19 -6.24 17.82
CA ALA A 19 0.07 -6.79 17.33
C ALA A 19 -0.12 -7.48 15.97
N LEU A 20 -1.15 -8.32 15.83
CA LEU A 20 -1.50 -8.98 14.57
C LEU A 20 -1.85 -7.98 13.47
N LEU A 21 -2.63 -6.96 13.77
CA LEU A 21 -2.99 -5.91 12.82
C LEU A 21 -1.74 -5.16 12.33
N ASN A 22 -0.85 -4.80 13.25
CA ASN A 22 0.38 -4.11 12.90
C ASN A 22 1.29 -4.98 12.02
N THR A 23 1.47 -6.26 12.37
CA THR A 23 2.23 -7.21 11.54
C THR A 23 1.60 -7.39 10.16
N ALA A 24 0.27 -7.53 10.09
CA ALA A 24 -0.44 -7.65 8.81
C ALA A 24 -0.26 -6.39 7.94
N GLN A 25 -0.28 -5.20 8.53
CA GLN A 25 -0.01 -3.95 7.83
C GLN A 25 1.44 -3.87 7.31
N GLN A 26 2.42 -4.27 8.12
CA GLN A 26 3.82 -4.30 7.70
C GLN A 26 4.03 -5.26 6.53
N ILE A 27 3.49 -6.49 6.63
CA ILE A 27 3.56 -7.49 5.56
C ILE A 27 2.85 -6.98 4.30
N GLY A 28 1.63 -6.43 4.44
CA GLY A 28 0.87 -5.88 3.32
C GLY A 28 1.58 -4.73 2.63
N GLY A 29 2.21 -3.82 3.39
CA GLY A 29 3.00 -2.72 2.85
C GLY A 29 4.22 -3.20 2.05
N ALA A 30 4.97 -4.15 2.60
CA ALA A 30 6.13 -4.72 1.92
C ALA A 30 5.74 -5.46 0.63
N LEU A 31 4.68 -6.27 0.66
CA LEU A 31 4.17 -6.98 -0.51
C LEU A 31 3.66 -6.02 -1.58
N GLY A 32 2.91 -4.99 -1.18
CA GLY A 32 2.42 -3.96 -2.10
C GLY A 32 3.58 -3.27 -2.84
N LEU A 33 4.62 -2.87 -2.12
CA LEU A 33 5.82 -2.27 -2.73
C LEU A 33 6.55 -3.25 -3.66
N ALA A 34 6.71 -4.51 -3.26
CA ALA A 34 7.38 -5.53 -4.08
C ALA A 34 6.65 -5.76 -5.41
N VAL A 35 5.33 -5.88 -5.38
CA VAL A 35 4.50 -6.04 -6.58
C VAL A 35 4.59 -4.81 -7.48
N LEU A 36 4.40 -3.61 -6.94
CA LEU A 36 4.43 -2.38 -7.73
C LEU A 36 5.82 -2.11 -8.33
N SER A 37 6.90 -2.40 -7.59
CA SER A 37 8.25 -2.32 -8.12
C SER A 37 8.48 -3.31 -9.26
N THR A 38 7.98 -4.54 -9.12
CA THR A 38 8.10 -5.57 -10.16
C THR A 38 7.38 -5.15 -11.43
N ILE A 39 6.15 -4.62 -11.32
CA ILE A 39 5.38 -4.10 -12.46
C ILE A 39 6.11 -2.94 -13.12
N SER A 40 6.61 -1.98 -12.33
CA SER A 40 7.36 -0.83 -12.84
C SER A 40 8.59 -1.28 -13.64
N THR A 41 9.41 -2.15 -13.05
CA THR A 41 10.64 -2.66 -13.67
C THR A 41 10.32 -3.47 -14.93
N SER A 42 9.32 -4.34 -14.91
CA SER A 42 8.91 -5.12 -16.08
C SER A 42 8.47 -4.21 -17.23
N ALA A 43 7.59 -3.25 -16.97
CA ALA A 43 7.06 -2.35 -18.00
C ALA A 43 8.13 -1.40 -18.56
N ALA A 44 9.10 -0.98 -17.73
CA ALA A 44 10.26 -0.23 -18.22
C ALA A 44 11.14 -1.09 -19.11
N ASN A 45 11.41 -2.34 -18.70
CA ASN A 45 12.26 -3.26 -19.46
C ASN A 45 11.65 -3.72 -20.78
N ASP A 46 10.33 -3.78 -20.88
CA ASP A 46 9.62 -4.02 -22.16
C ASP A 46 9.86 -2.90 -23.19
N LYS A 47 10.12 -1.66 -22.72
CA LYS A 47 10.43 -0.52 -23.59
C LYS A 47 11.92 -0.41 -23.89
N LEU A 48 12.76 -0.64 -22.90
CA LEU A 48 14.21 -0.64 -23.03
C LEU A 48 14.78 -1.70 -22.08
N PRO A 49 15.38 -2.80 -22.61
CA PRO A 49 16.03 -3.79 -21.77
C PRO A 49 17.04 -3.13 -20.81
N ASP A 50 16.96 -3.55 -19.55
CA ASP A 50 17.74 -3.02 -18.44
C ASP A 50 17.68 -1.48 -18.33
N ALA A 51 16.48 -0.89 -18.48
CA ALA A 51 16.25 0.55 -18.56
C ALA A 51 16.96 1.35 -17.45
N ALA A 52 16.91 0.84 -16.21
CA ALA A 52 17.60 1.47 -15.08
C ALA A 52 19.13 1.50 -15.26
N SER A 53 19.72 0.37 -15.66
CA SER A 53 21.18 0.31 -15.92
C SER A 53 21.58 1.14 -17.13
N SER A 54 20.71 1.19 -18.15
CA SER A 54 20.90 2.00 -19.36
C SER A 54 20.90 3.50 -19.04
N LEU A 55 20.07 3.94 -18.10
CA LEU A 55 20.09 5.33 -17.60
C LEU A 55 21.46 5.64 -16.95
N PHE A 56 21.92 4.80 -16.01
CA PHE A 56 23.21 5.01 -15.35
C PHE A 56 24.38 4.99 -16.33
N ARG A 57 24.35 4.09 -17.32
CA ARG A 57 25.35 4.03 -18.39
C ARG A 57 25.33 5.30 -19.25
N GLY A 58 24.16 5.75 -19.67
CA GLY A 58 24.01 6.98 -20.47
C GLY A 58 24.56 8.20 -19.73
N LEU A 59 24.29 8.33 -18.43
CA LEU A 59 24.85 9.39 -17.60
C LEU A 59 26.38 9.30 -17.51
N ALA A 60 26.93 8.11 -17.28
CA ALA A 60 28.37 7.90 -17.15
C ALA A 60 29.14 8.15 -18.46
N THR A 61 28.51 7.89 -19.61
CA THR A 61 29.10 8.06 -20.95
C THR A 61 28.73 9.39 -21.61
N GLN A 62 27.92 10.22 -20.93
CA GLN A 62 27.35 11.46 -21.48
C GLN A 62 26.56 11.27 -22.78
N ASP A 63 25.98 10.07 -22.97
CA ASP A 63 25.11 9.74 -24.10
C ASP A 63 23.69 10.27 -23.82
N LEU A 64 23.45 11.54 -24.19
CA LEU A 64 22.15 12.20 -23.99
C LEU A 64 20.97 11.47 -24.67
N PRO A 65 21.11 10.95 -25.91
CA PRO A 65 20.07 10.10 -26.51
C PRO A 65 19.71 8.87 -25.65
N LEU A 66 20.71 8.17 -25.11
CA LEU A 66 20.47 7.00 -24.26
C LEU A 66 19.78 7.39 -22.94
N VAL A 67 20.21 8.49 -22.32
CA VAL A 67 19.56 9.03 -21.11
C VAL A 67 18.10 9.35 -21.35
N ALA A 68 17.79 10.03 -22.46
CA ALA A 68 16.41 10.37 -22.82
C ALA A 68 15.55 9.11 -23.03
N LYS A 69 16.07 8.13 -23.79
CA LYS A 69 15.38 6.86 -24.05
C LYS A 69 15.13 6.06 -22.77
N ALA A 70 16.12 5.99 -21.88
CA ALA A 70 15.99 5.30 -20.60
C ALA A 70 15.02 6.02 -19.66
N GLY A 71 15.04 7.35 -19.63
CA GLY A 71 14.09 8.17 -18.87
C GLY A 71 12.63 7.96 -19.31
N GLU A 72 12.39 7.88 -20.63
CA GLU A 72 11.05 7.57 -21.17
C GLU A 72 10.58 6.17 -20.75
N ALA A 73 11.46 5.17 -20.86
CA ALA A 73 11.15 3.79 -20.45
C ALA A 73 10.82 3.69 -18.95
N LEU A 74 11.61 4.32 -18.09
CA LEU A 74 11.38 4.36 -16.64
C LEU A 74 10.08 5.10 -16.29
N THR A 75 9.80 6.22 -16.96
CA THR A 75 8.55 6.96 -16.79
C THR A 75 7.36 6.06 -17.15
N ARG A 76 7.43 5.32 -18.26
CA ARG A 76 6.39 4.36 -18.63
C ARG A 76 6.21 3.26 -17.58
N GLY A 77 7.32 2.77 -17.00
CA GLY A 77 7.31 1.83 -15.87
C GLY A 77 6.51 2.36 -14.69
N TYR A 78 6.85 3.55 -14.19
CA TYR A 78 6.16 4.19 -13.07
C TYR A 78 4.69 4.45 -13.36
N THR A 79 4.35 4.98 -14.55
CA THR A 79 2.94 5.19 -14.93
C THR A 79 2.16 3.88 -14.91
N THR A 80 2.74 2.79 -15.41
CA THR A 80 2.10 1.47 -15.42
C THR A 80 1.89 0.96 -13.98
N ALA A 81 2.88 1.12 -13.10
CA ALA A 81 2.74 0.77 -11.69
C ALA A 81 1.67 1.63 -10.98
N PHE A 82 1.54 2.92 -11.29
CA PHE A 82 0.48 3.75 -10.73
C PHE A 82 -0.92 3.29 -11.17
N ILE A 83 -1.10 2.94 -12.43
CA ILE A 83 -2.37 2.36 -12.92
C ILE A 83 -2.67 1.04 -12.20
N ALA A 84 -1.67 0.16 -12.06
CA ALA A 84 -1.80 -1.08 -11.32
C ALA A 84 -2.16 -0.84 -9.85
N SER A 85 -1.58 0.18 -9.21
CA SER A 85 -1.93 0.57 -7.84
C SER A 85 -3.38 1.02 -7.73
N GLY A 86 -3.90 1.76 -8.72
CA GLY A 86 -5.31 2.11 -8.82
C GLY A 86 -6.21 0.88 -8.86
N ALA A 87 -5.87 -0.10 -9.70
CA ALA A 87 -6.59 -1.38 -9.75
C ALA A 87 -6.49 -2.16 -8.42
N MET A 88 -5.33 -2.15 -7.77
CA MET A 88 -5.12 -2.79 -6.47
C MET A 88 -5.98 -2.15 -5.37
N PHE A 89 -6.09 -0.82 -5.34
CA PHE A 89 -6.99 -0.12 -4.42
C PHE A 89 -8.47 -0.42 -4.68
N LEU A 90 -8.88 -0.49 -5.95
CA LEU A 90 -10.24 -0.92 -6.30
C LEU A 90 -10.52 -2.36 -5.87
N GLY A 91 -9.55 -3.27 -6.03
CA GLY A 91 -9.65 -4.64 -5.52
C GLY A 91 -9.76 -4.67 -3.99
N GLY A 92 -8.94 -3.88 -3.30
CA GLY A 92 -9.02 -3.73 -1.84
C GLY A 92 -10.36 -3.18 -1.37
N LEU A 93 -10.93 -2.21 -2.10
CA LEU A 93 -12.27 -1.68 -1.84
C LEU A 93 -13.33 -2.77 -2.04
N ALA A 94 -13.23 -3.57 -3.10
CA ALA A 94 -14.18 -4.65 -3.37
C ALA A 94 -14.16 -5.74 -2.29
N VAL A 95 -13.00 -6.01 -1.68
CA VAL A 95 -12.85 -6.92 -0.54
C VAL A 95 -13.35 -6.28 0.76
N THR A 96 -13.04 -5.01 0.98
CA THR A 96 -13.36 -4.30 2.21
C THR A 96 -14.87 -4.01 2.32
N PHE A 97 -15.52 -3.70 1.20
CA PHE A 97 -16.95 -3.36 1.16
C PHE A 97 -17.86 -4.42 1.82
N PRO A 98 -17.79 -5.73 1.47
CA PRO A 98 -18.55 -6.76 2.18
C PRO A 98 -18.00 -7.11 3.57
N ALA A 99 -16.70 -6.89 3.83
CA ALA A 99 -16.09 -7.17 5.13
C ALA A 99 -16.54 -6.18 6.22
N ILE A 100 -16.89 -4.95 5.84
CA ILE A 100 -17.49 -3.98 6.76
C ILE A 100 -18.98 -4.27 6.88
N ASN A 101 -19.34 -5.19 7.78
CA ASN A 101 -20.71 -5.26 8.32
C ASN A 101 -20.75 -4.50 9.65
N ALA A 102 -20.90 -3.18 9.58
CA ALA A 102 -21.04 -2.34 10.77
C ALA A 102 -22.44 -2.52 11.38
N GLY A 103 -22.59 -3.49 12.28
CA GLY A 103 -23.74 -3.55 13.17
C GLY A 103 -23.90 -2.22 13.92
N LYS A 104 -25.14 -1.73 14.07
CA LYS A 104 -25.48 -0.49 14.77
C LYS A 104 -24.66 -0.37 16.06
N GLN A 105 -23.82 0.66 16.14
CA GLN A 105 -23.17 1.06 17.38
C GLN A 105 -24.28 1.53 18.33
N GLU A 106 -24.77 0.67 19.23
CA GLU A 106 -25.65 1.13 20.30
C GLU A 106 -24.83 2.02 21.24
N HIS A 107 -25.07 3.32 21.12
CA HIS A 107 -24.68 4.33 22.10
C HIS A 107 -25.33 3.94 23.44
N THR A 108 -24.58 3.26 24.31
CA THR A 108 -24.96 3.21 25.73
C THR A 108 -24.53 4.53 26.36
N GLU A 109 -25.26 5.61 26.05
CA GLU A 109 -25.33 6.77 26.92
C GLU A 109 -26.32 6.43 28.03
N GLY A 110 -25.79 6.16 29.23
CA GLY A 110 -26.60 5.82 30.38
C GLY A 110 -25.83 5.79 31.69
N THR A 111 -25.55 6.98 32.24
CA THR A 111 -25.44 7.32 33.69
C THR A 111 -24.34 6.63 34.52
N ALA A 112 -23.47 7.27 35.32
CA ALA A 112 -23.57 8.50 36.12
C ALA A 112 -22.17 9.01 36.55
N PRO A 113 -22.00 10.26 37.04
CA PRO A 113 -20.71 10.84 37.39
C PRO A 113 -20.32 10.55 38.85
N VAL A 114 -19.08 10.10 39.12
CA VAL A 114 -18.42 10.04 40.44
C VAL A 114 -16.91 9.83 40.23
N HIS A 115 -15.95 10.50 40.87
CA HIS A 115 -15.95 11.60 41.84
C HIS A 115 -14.57 12.26 41.72
N MET A 116 -14.50 13.59 41.68
CA MET A 116 -13.28 14.32 42.03
C MET A 116 -13.05 14.18 43.54
N GLY A 117 -11.83 13.77 43.90
CA GLY A 117 -11.23 13.85 45.23
C GLY A 117 -9.78 14.27 45.07
#